data_AF-U2RSR2-F1
#
_entry.id   AF-U2RSR2-F1
#
_cell.length_a   1.000
_cell.length_b   1.000
_cell.length_c   1.000
_cell.angle_alpha   90.00
_cell.angle_beta   90.00
_cell.angle_gamma   90.00
#
_symmetry.space_group_name_H-M   'P 1'
#
loop_
_entity.id
_entity.type
_entity.pdbx_description
1 polymer ?
#
loop_
_entity_poly.entity_id
_entity_poly.type
_entity_poly.pdbx_seq_one_letter_code
_entity_poly.pdbx_strand_id
1 'polypeptide(L)' 'MSAYLDLVRLPGIARITAAQLLARFPLGMLSLAVLLHVERLTGSYAIAGVAVACLSVGQAVAMPLTSRLA' A
#
# COMPACT_ATOMS: atom_id res chain seq x y z
N MET A 1 25.16 -13.97 -0.38
CA MET A 1 24.50 -12.65 -0.55
C MET A 1 24.94 -11.87 -1.80
N SER A 2 25.72 -12.44 -2.75
CA SER A 2 26.12 -11.73 -4.00
C SER A 2 25.02 -11.71 -5.06
N ALA A 3 24.24 -12.79 -5.19
CA ALA A 3 23.23 -12.92 -6.25
C ALA A 3 22.13 -11.84 -6.21
N TYR A 4 21.79 -11.32 -5.02
CA TYR A 4 20.82 -10.23 -4.86
C TYR A 4 21.39 -8.88 -5.35
N LEU A 5 22.69 -8.64 -5.15
CA LEU A 5 23.37 -7.44 -5.63
C LEU A 5 23.61 -7.50 -7.14
N ASP A 6 23.86 -8.69 -7.69
CA ASP A 6 23.98 -8.89 -9.13
C ASP A 6 22.64 -8.69 -9.86
N LEU A 7 21.51 -9.03 -9.22
CA LEU A 7 20.16 -8.72 -9.72
C LEU A 7 19.86 -7.21 -9.72
N VAL A 8 20.29 -6.47 -8.70
CA VAL A 8 20.11 -5.00 -8.67
C VAL A 8 20.99 -4.31 -9.72
N ARG A 9 22.11 -4.94 -10.13
CA ARG A 9 23.01 -4.45 -11.17
C ARG A 9 22.52 -4.69 -12.60
N LEU A 10 21.45 -5.45 -12.81
CA LEU A 10 20.85 -5.58 -14.15
C LEU A 10 20.23 -4.24 -14.58
N PRO A 11 20.57 -3.72 -15.78
CA PRO A 11 20.02 -2.48 -16.28
C PRO A 11 18.50 -2.63 -16.46
N GLY A 12 17.73 -1.95 -15.61
CA GLY A 12 16.27 -1.97 -15.60
C GLY A 12 15.66 -2.43 -14.28
N ILE A 13 16.28 -3.35 -13.55
CA ILE A 13 15.72 -3.88 -12.29
C ILE A 13 15.70 -2.80 -11.20
N ALA A 14 16.76 -1.99 -11.08
CA ALA A 14 16.77 -0.86 -10.15
C ALA A 14 15.64 0.16 -10.48
N ARG A 15 15.39 0.43 -11.77
CA ARG A 15 14.33 1.34 -12.22
C ARG A 15 12.94 0.77 -11.96
N ILE A 16 12.73 -0.52 -12.22
CA ILE A 16 11.47 -1.23 -11.92
C ILE A 16 11.23 -1.26 -10.40
N THR A 17 12.27 -1.54 -9.62
CA THR A 17 12.18 -1.60 -8.16
C THR A 17 11.84 -0.21 -7.57
N ALA A 18 12.51 0.84 -8.05
CA ALA A 18 12.19 2.22 -7.67
C ALA A 18 10.78 2.63 -8.09
N ALA A 19 10.35 2.27 -9.31
CA ALA A 19 8.99 2.54 -9.79
C ALA A 19 7.95 1.80 -8.94
N GLN A 20 8.20 0.55 -8.55
CA GLN A 20 7.31 -0.22 -7.69
C GLN A 20 7.27 0.29 -6.25
N LEU A 21 8.39 0.83 -5.75
CA LEU A 21 8.43 1.49 -4.45
C LEU A 21 7.59 2.78 -4.48
N LEU A 22 7.77 3.59 -5.53
CA LEU A 22 6.96 4.78 -5.78
C LEU A 22 5.47 4.44 -5.98
N ALA A 23 5.14 3.32 -6.61
CA ALA A 23 3.75 2.87 -6.75
C ALA A 23 3.11 2.43 -5.41
N ARG A 24 3.92 1.98 -4.45
CA ARG A 24 3.46 1.59 -3.10
C ARG A 24 3.31 2.76 -2.13
N PHE A 25 4.07 3.84 -2.32
CA PHE A 25 3.96 5.06 -1.54
C PHE A 25 2.53 5.63 -1.45
N PRO A 26 1.81 5.84 -2.57
CA PRO A 26 0.45 6.35 -2.54
C PRO A 26 -0.50 5.43 -1.79
N LEU A 27 -0.30 4.10 -1.88
CA LEU A 27 -1.14 3.13 -1.19
C LEU A 27 -1.03 3.28 0.34
N GLY A 28 0.20 3.44 0.85
CA GLY A 28 0.45 3.72 2.27
C GLY A 28 -0.07 5.09 2.70
N MET A 29 0.12 6.12 1.87
CA MET A 29 -0.41 7.46 2.13
C MET A 29 -1.94 7.48 2.22
N LEU A 30 -2.64 6.68 1.41
CA LEU A 30 -4.10 6.59 1.47
C LEU A 30 -4.58 6.05 2.82
N SER A 31 -3.92 5.00 3.33
CA SER A 31 -4.20 4.46 4.67
C SER A 31 -3.97 5.52 5.76
N LEU A 32 -2.84 6.24 5.69
CA LEU A 32 -2.54 7.32 6.63
C LEU A 32 -3.54 8.49 6.51
N ALA A 33 -3.93 8.86 5.28
CA ALA A 33 -4.87 9.94 5.02
C ALA A 33 -6.25 9.62 5.59
N VAL A 34 -6.74 8.39 5.40
CA VAL A 34 -8.01 7.93 5.99
C VAL A 34 -7.92 7.94 7.52
N LEU A 35 -6.82 7.45 8.09
CA LEU A 35 -6.60 7.46 9.53
C LEU A 35 -6.66 8.89 10.09
N LEU A 36 -5.85 9.80 9.54
CA LEU A 36 -5.78 11.20 9.98
C LEU A 36 -7.05 12.01 9.68
N HIS A 37 -7.84 11.61 8.67
CA HIS A 37 -9.12 12.25 8.35
C HIS A 37 -10.20 11.84 9.37
N VAL A 38 -10.29 10.55 9.67
CA VAL A 38 -11.24 10.02 10.66
C VAL A 38 -10.85 10.48 12.07
N GLU A 39 -9.56 10.47 12.40
CA GLU A 39 -9.04 11.02 13.65
C GLU A 39 -9.41 12.50 13.80
N ARG A 40 -9.22 13.34 12.76
CA ARG A 40 -9.60 14.76 12.82
C ARG A 40 -11.09 14.99 13.03
N LEU A 41 -11.94 14.09 12.54
CA LEU A 41 -13.40 14.19 12.69
C LEU A 41 -13.90 13.66 14.04
N THR A 42 -13.24 12.65 14.61
CA THR A 42 -13.72 11.95 15.82
C THR A 42 -12.88 12.19 17.07
N GLY A 43 -11.66 12.72 16.92
CA GLY A 43 -10.67 12.87 17.99
C GLY A 43 -10.12 11.55 18.55
N SER A 44 -10.49 10.40 17.96
CA SER A 44 -10.18 9.07 18.50
C SER A 44 -9.44 8.19 17.48
N TYR A 45 -8.20 7.82 17.82
CA TYR A 45 -7.40 6.86 17.06
C TYR A 45 -8.00 5.45 17.03
N ALA A 46 -8.80 5.08 18.03
CA ALA A 46 -9.46 3.77 18.05
C ALA A 46 -10.48 3.65 16.89
N ILE A 47 -11.28 4.70 16.67
CA ILE A 47 -12.26 4.74 15.59
C ILE A 47 -11.57 4.85 14.23
N ALA A 48 -10.50 5.64 14.15
CA ALA A 48 -9.68 5.73 12.94
C ALA A 48 -9.03 4.39 12.57
N GLY A 49 -8.53 3.64 13.56
CA GLY A 49 -7.99 2.29 13.35
C GLY A 49 -9.03 1.30 12.84
N VAL A 50 -10.25 1.32 13.40
CA VAL A 50 -11.36 0.48 12.91
C VAL A 50 -11.75 0.83 11.48
N ALA A 51 -11.79 2.13 11.12
CA ALA A 51 -12.07 2.55 9.75
C ALA A 51 -11.01 2.05 8.76
N VAL A 52 -9.73 2.14 9.11
CA VAL A 52 -8.62 1.60 8.30
C VAL A 52 -8.67 0.07 8.22
N ALA A 53 -9.08 -0.62 9.29
CA ALA A 53 -9.27 -2.07 9.28
C ALA A 53 -10.39 -2.47 8.31
N CYS A 54 -11.55 -1.81 8.36
CA CYS A 54 -12.64 -2.03 7.40
C CYS A 54 -12.21 -1.77 5.96
N LEU A 55 -11.45 -0.69 5.72
CA LEU A 55 -10.87 -0.38 4.41
C LEU A 55 -9.96 -1.52 3.92
N SER A 56 -9.08 -2.01 4.79
CA SER A 56 -8.12 -3.08 4.46
C SER A 56 -8.83 -4.39 4.11
N VAL A 57 -9.90 -4.73 4.83
CA VAL A 57 -10.74 -5.91 4.51
C VAL A 57 -11.43 -5.74 3.15
N GLY A 58 -11.98 -4.54 2.88
CA GLY A 58 -12.58 -4.24 1.57
C GLY A 58 -11.58 -4.39 0.43
N GLN A 59 -10.35 -3.90 0.61
CA GLN A 59 -9.28 -4.06 -0.37
C GLN A 59 -8.88 -5.53 -0.56
N ALA A 60 -8.80 -6.31 0.52
CA ALA A 60 -8.46 -7.73 0.46
C ALA A 60 -9.49 -8.56 -0.32
N VAL A 61 -10.77 -8.17 -0.29
CA VAL A 61 -11.84 -8.81 -1.06
C VAL A 61 -11.90 -8.28 -2.49
N ALA A 62 -11.67 -6.98 -2.70
CA ALA A 62 -11.68 -6.36 -4.02
C ALA A 62 -10.53 -6.85 -4.91
N MET A 63 -9.34 -7.09 -4.37
CA MET A 63 -8.16 -7.58 -5.10
C MET A 63 -8.41 -8.89 -5.89
N PRO A 64 -8.93 -9.98 -5.28
CA PRO A 64 -9.23 -11.21 -6.00
C PRO A 64 -10.42 -11.09 -6.97
N LEU A 65 -11.40 -10.21 -6.69
CA LEU A 65 -12.49 -9.93 -7.63
C LEU A 65 -11.98 -9.22 -8.89
N THR A 66 -11.14 -8.20 -8.73
CA THR A 66 -10.51 -7.50 -9.85
C THR A 66 -9.57 -8.42 -10.63
N SER A 67 -8.85 -9.33 -9.95
CA SER A 67 -8.02 -10.36 -10.61
C SER A 67 -8.81 -11.35 -11.46
N ARG A 68 -10.12 -11.47 -11.27
CA ARG A 68 -10.99 -12.32 -12.09
C ARG A 68 -11.58 -11.60 -13.30
N LEU A 69 -11.51 -10.28 -13.33
CA LEU A 69 -12.04 -9.43 -14.41
C LEU A 69 -10.95 -8.95 -15.39
N ALA A 70 -9.67 -9.09 -15.02
CA ALA A 70 -8.49 -8.77 -15.84
C ALA A 70 -7.94 -10.03 -16.53
#